data_AF-K8XUL9-F1
#
_entry.id   AF-K8XUL9-F1
#
_cell.length_a   1.000
_cell.length_b   1.000
_cell.length_c   1.000
_cell.angle_alpha   90.00
_cell.angle_beta   90.00
_cell.angle_gamma   90.00
#
_symmetry.space_group_name_H-M   'P 1'
#
loop_
_entity.id
_entity.type
_entity.pdbx_description
1 polymer ?
#
loop_
_entity_poly.entity_id
_entity_poly.type
_entity_poly.pdbx_seq_one_letter_code
_entity_poly.pdbx_strand_id
1 'polypeptide(L)' 'MSVGDGSQLAVLASADCDIRQIGYEMAVLVERVGSEVQALPTSAVRQPIT' A
#
# COMPACT_ATOMS: atom_id res chain seq x y z
N MET A 1 -6.82 -2.99 -0.73
CA MET A 1 -7.03 -1.63 -0.20
C MET A 1 -5.85 -0.80 -0.66
N SER A 2 -6.09 0.32 -1.36
CA SER A 2 -5.01 1.07 -2.01
C SER A 2 -4.19 1.84 -0.99
N VAL A 3 -2.87 1.82 -1.12
CA VAL A 3 -1.93 2.52 -0.24
C VAL A 3 -0.89 3.20 -1.10
N GLY A 4 -0.92 4.52 -1.19
CA GLY A 4 -0.08 5.26 -2.14
C GLY A 4 -0.40 4.95 -3.62
N ASP A 5 0.39 5.50 -4.52
CA ASP A 5 0.26 5.25 -5.96
C ASP A 5 0.80 3.87 -6.34
N GLY A 6 -0.04 3.05 -6.96
CA GLY A 6 0.30 1.71 -7.45
C GLY A 6 0.50 0.61 -6.40
N SER A 7 0.43 0.92 -5.09
CA SER A 7 0.66 -0.06 -4.02
C SER A 7 -0.63 -0.49 -3.30
N GLN A 8 -0.64 -1.71 -2.75
CA GLN A 8 -1.82 -2.32 -2.10
C GLN A 8 -1.45 -2.94 -0.76
N LEU A 9 -2.35 -2.82 0.22
CA LEU A 9 -2.28 -3.53 1.50
C LEU A 9 -3.12 -4.80 1.44
N ALA A 10 -2.47 -5.91 1.77
CA ALA A 10 -3.08 -7.23 1.95
C ALA A 10 -2.78 -7.72 3.37
N VAL A 11 -3.77 -8.36 4.00
CA VAL A 11 -3.67 -8.90 5.36
C VAL A 11 -4.10 -10.36 5.33
N LEU A 12 -3.28 -11.23 5.92
CA LEU A 12 -3.65 -12.61 6.23
C LEU A 12 -4.15 -12.65 7.66
N ALA A 13 -5.32 -13.24 7.88
CA ALA A 13 -5.92 -13.38 9.19
C ALA A 13 -6.49 -14.79 9.38
N SER A 14 -6.53 -15.23 10.64
CA SER A 14 -7.22 -16.46 11.02
C SER A 14 -8.73 -16.29 10.86
N ALA A 15 -9.45 -17.41 10.67
CA ALA A 15 -10.89 -17.41 10.39
C ALA A 15 -11.76 -16.89 11.55
N ASP A 16 -11.22 -16.84 12.76
CA ASP A 16 -11.86 -16.36 13.98
C ASP A 16 -11.67 -14.85 14.23
N CYS A 17 -10.90 -14.16 13.40
CA CYS A 17 -10.65 -12.73 13.55
C CYS A 17 -11.88 -11.89 13.17
N ASP A 18 -12.10 -10.77 13.89
CA ASP A 18 -13.13 -9.81 13.54
C ASP A 18 -12.71 -8.99 12.30
N ILE A 19 -13.39 -9.24 11.18
CA ILE A 19 -13.13 -8.55 9.91
C ILE A 19 -13.33 -7.03 9.99
N ARG A 20 -14.20 -6.54 10.89
CA ARG A 20 -14.40 -5.09 11.08
C ARG A 20 -13.20 -4.46 11.76
N GLN A 21 -12.62 -5.14 12.75
CA GLN A 21 -11.42 -4.65 13.41
C GLN A 21 -10.23 -4.66 12.44
N ILE A 22 -10.08 -5.72 11.64
CA ILE A 22 -9.06 -5.78 10.59
C ILE A 22 -9.24 -4.61 9.62
N GLY A 23 -10.45 -4.39 9.10
CA GLY A 23 -10.73 -3.29 8.17
C GLY A 23 -10.47 -1.91 8.78
N TYR A 24 -10.81 -1.72 10.06
CA TYR A 24 -10.53 -0.49 10.79
C TYR A 24 -9.04 -0.22 10.91
N GLU A 25 -8.26 -1.20 11.39
CA GLU A 25 -6.81 -1.04 11.54
C GLU A 25 -6.11 -0.90 10.19
N MET A 26 -6.60 -1.58 9.15
CA MET A 26 -6.13 -1.37 7.78
C MET A 26 -6.37 0.08 7.34
N ALA A 27 -7.55 0.67 7.61
CA ALA A 27 -7.82 2.08 7.31
C ALA A 27 -6.90 3.03 8.07
N VAL A 28 -6.71 2.79 9.37
CA VAL A 28 -5.79 3.58 10.19
C VAL A 28 -4.36 3.48 9.68
N LEU A 29 -3.90 2.29 9.29
CA LEU A 29 -2.55 2.07 8.79
C LEU A 29 -2.33 2.75 7.44
N VAL A 30 -3.29 2.67 6.52
CA VAL A 30 -3.22 3.36 5.22
C VAL A 30 -3.15 4.87 5.39
N GLU A 31 -3.97 5.44 6.27
CA GLU A 31 -3.95 6.87 6.56
C GLU A 31 -2.59 7.32 7.12
N ARG A 32 -2.00 6.52 8.01
CA ARG A 32 -0.76 6.89 8.71
C ARG A 32 0.51 6.64 7.91
N VAL A 33 0.54 5.61 7.07
CA VAL A 33 1.76 5.11 6.42
C VAL A 33 1.72 5.30 4.90
N GLY A 34 0.57 5.70 4.34
CA GLY A 34 0.38 5.80 2.89
C GLY A 34 1.40 6.67 2.15
N SER A 35 1.86 7.76 2.76
CA SER A 35 2.89 8.65 2.19
C SER A 35 4.26 8.02 2.11
N GLU A 36 4.60 7.15 3.06
CA GLU A 36 5.94 6.58 3.20
C GLU A 36 6.22 5.47 2.18
N VAL A 37 5.16 4.84 1.68
CA VAL A 37 5.23 3.76 0.67
C VAL A 37 5.00 4.26 -0.76
N GLN A 38 4.97 5.59 -0.96
CA GLN A 38 4.84 6.19 -2.28
C GLN A 38 6.05 5.80 -3.16
N ALA A 39 5.83 4.96 -4.17
CA ALA A 39 6.86 4.62 -5.14
C ALA A 39 7.05 5.79 -6.13
N LEU A 40 8.28 6.32 -6.23
CA LEU A 40 8.62 7.25 -7.30
C LEU A 40 8.73 6.45 -8.62
N PRO A 41 8.17 6.94 -9.74
CA PRO A 41 8.19 6.22 -11.00
C PRO A 41 9.63 5.96 -11.48
N THR A 42 10.01 4.70 -11.64
CA THR A 42 11.32 4.29 -12.17
C THR A 42 11.47 4.51 -13.69
N SER A 43 10.46 5.08 -14.36
CA SER A 43 10.41 5.23 -15.82
C SER A 43 11.40 6.25 -16.39
N ALA A 44 12.14 6.97 -15.55
CA ALA A 44 13.12 7.98 -15.99
C ALA A 44 14.52 7.44 -16.32
N VAL A 45 14.85 6.16 -16.03
CA VAL A 45 16.19 5.58 -16.29
C VAL A 45 16.24 4.85 -17.65
N ARG A 46 15.73 5.48 -18.70
CA ARG A 46 16.06 5.12 -20.08
C ARG A 46 16.39 6.40 -20.83
N GLN A 47 17.59 6.93 -20.61
CA GLN A 47 18.17 7.85 -21.58
C GLN A 47 18.47 7.04 -22.85
N PRO A 48 17.96 7.45 -24.04
CA PRO A 48 18.41 6.89 -25.30
C PRO A 48 19.89 7.23 -25.45
N ILE A 49 20.75 6.21 -25.51
CA ILE A 49 22.11 6.38 -26.00
C ILE A 49 22.01 6.85 -27.46
N THR A 50 22.55 8.04 -27.73
CA THR A 50 22.80 8.50 -29.10
C THR A 50 23.98 7.72 -29.67
#